data_AF-A0A354Z2L1-F1
#
_entry.id   AF-A0A354Z2L1-F1
#
_cell.length_a   1.000
_cell.length_b   1.000
_cell.length_c   1.000
_cell.angle_alpha   90.00
_cell.angle_beta   90.00
_cell.angle_gamma   90.00
#
_symmetry.space_group_name_H-M   'P 1'
#
loop_
_entity.id
_entity.type
_entity.pdbx_description
1 polymer ?
#
loop_
_entity_poly.entity_id
_entity_poly.type
_entity_poly.pdbx_seq_one_letter_code
_entity_poly.pdbx_strand_id
1 'polypeptide(L)'
;MSMLGFVEEFANIHTTMPNRRFAFILGAGASKSSGIKLASEMVGEWVSILHRRAPDAEGQAVADWASAATLGIAEYDPRDPAASYPALYQRMYGTDPDRGYAYLENQMAQAEPSYGYSVLARIMAEHRHRVVITVNFDNLVADSLSIFSANYPLVCGHESLAPFARTDLRRPLVLKVHRDLLLNPMSTPEQLATMPDGLNEAITALLRQYTPIVLGYGGNDASLMACLEGLARASIPGGVYWCHREGSAEPPERICSFIARQNGHLVPVLGFDELMALLGQKLDLTRPDEIVLKRAEARAEQLKQQLDRITARMTERAAKPRPMAAIAPAPQAAAPVAAPESAGFESVGFESNAPDPHHHPVAADGAAPVSDRDAAPGGSQRLDELDAVAHSLRFAQGKTEPDKAWWQWEREAASEPDPDRRDALYRAALAAVPTSPELLNNYANFLTKIRKDHDAAETHYRRAL
;
A
#
# COMPACT_ATOMS: atom_id res chain seq x y z
N MET A 1 -22.71 14.11 14.23
CA MET A 1 -21.86 15.26 13.86
C MET A 1 -21.52 15.12 12.39
N SER A 2 -21.56 16.17 11.57
CA SER A 2 -21.17 16.05 10.15
C SER A 2 -19.67 15.88 9.98
N MET A 3 -19.21 15.30 8.86
CA MET A 3 -17.78 15.19 8.52
C MET A 3 -17.04 16.53 8.57
N LEU A 4 -17.58 17.58 7.93
CA LEU A 4 -16.94 18.90 7.91
C LEU A 4 -16.84 19.52 9.31
N GLY A 5 -17.93 19.45 10.10
CA GLY A 5 -17.92 19.88 11.49
C GLY A 5 -16.89 19.13 12.35
N PHE A 6 -16.69 17.83 12.12
CA PHE A 6 -15.62 17.08 12.79
C PHE A 6 -14.22 17.59 12.37
N VAL A 7 -13.99 17.81 11.08
CA VAL A 7 -12.72 18.31 10.56
C VAL A 7 -12.38 19.69 11.14
N GLU A 8 -13.38 20.57 11.26
CA GLU A 8 -13.23 21.88 11.91
C GLU A 8 -12.93 21.76 13.40
N GLU A 9 -13.65 20.90 14.11
CA GLU A 9 -13.42 20.65 15.54
C GLU A 9 -12.03 20.06 15.79
N PHE A 10 -11.59 19.11 14.96
CA PHE A 10 -10.24 18.57 14.99
C PHE A 10 -9.19 19.67 14.84
N ALA A 11 -9.35 20.54 13.82
CA ALA A 11 -8.42 21.64 13.56
C ALA A 11 -8.42 22.67 14.71
N ASN A 12 -9.60 22.98 15.26
CA ASN A 12 -9.74 23.87 16.41
C ASN A 12 -9.02 23.31 17.63
N ILE A 13 -9.24 22.04 17.98
CA ILE A 13 -8.54 21.35 19.06
C ILE A 13 -7.03 21.30 18.78
N HIS A 14 -6.64 21.02 17.54
CA HIS A 14 -5.23 20.98 17.13
C HIS A 14 -4.54 22.32 17.40
N THR A 15 -5.20 23.44 17.13
CA THR A 15 -4.61 24.78 17.28
C THR A 15 -4.71 25.31 18.72
N THR A 16 -5.85 25.12 19.38
CA THR A 16 -6.15 25.77 20.67
C THR A 16 -5.79 24.94 21.89
N MET A 17 -5.70 23.60 21.77
CA MET A 17 -5.47 22.69 22.89
C MET A 17 -4.17 21.88 22.74
N PRO A 18 -2.99 22.44 23.08
CA PRO A 18 -1.70 21.78 22.88
C PRO A 18 -1.55 20.47 23.67
N ASN A 19 -2.27 20.33 24.79
CA ASN A 19 -2.25 19.12 25.63
C ASN A 19 -3.18 18.01 25.13
N ARG A 20 -4.14 18.33 24.24
CA ARG A 20 -5.07 17.36 23.67
C ARG A 20 -4.39 16.64 22.50
N ARG A 21 -4.38 15.31 22.55
CA ARG A 21 -3.76 14.44 21.54
C ARG A 21 -4.81 13.50 20.98
N PHE A 22 -4.79 13.24 19.68
CA PHE A 22 -5.63 12.23 19.04
C PHE A 22 -4.85 10.93 18.82
N ALA A 23 -5.56 9.81 18.96
CA ALA A 23 -5.12 8.49 18.54
C ALA A 23 -6.06 7.99 17.43
N PHE A 24 -5.52 7.30 16.44
CA PHE A 24 -6.31 6.72 15.36
C PHE A 24 -6.52 5.24 15.64
N ILE A 25 -7.78 4.79 15.66
CA ILE A 25 -8.12 3.37 15.73
C ILE A 25 -8.53 2.95 14.32
N LEU A 26 -7.73 2.08 13.70
CA LEU A 26 -7.93 1.65 12.31
C LEU A 26 -8.43 0.21 12.25
N GLY A 27 -9.44 -0.02 11.42
CA GLY A 27 -9.88 -1.36 11.04
C GLY A 27 -9.66 -1.64 9.55
N ALA A 28 -10.13 -2.80 9.09
CA ALA A 28 -9.89 -3.28 7.74
C ALA A 28 -10.42 -2.33 6.65
N GLY A 29 -11.46 -1.54 6.97
CA GLY A 29 -12.02 -0.53 6.06
C GLY A 29 -11.02 0.57 5.66
N ALA A 30 -10.01 0.86 6.49
CA ALA A 30 -8.98 1.84 6.16
C ALA A 30 -8.02 1.32 5.07
N SER A 31 -7.83 0.00 4.99
CA SER A 31 -6.91 -0.63 4.03
C SER A 31 -7.59 -1.06 2.72
N LYS A 32 -8.88 -0.78 2.55
CA LYS A 32 -9.64 -1.22 1.37
C LYS A 32 -9.14 -0.58 0.06
N SER A 33 -8.86 0.72 0.08
CA SER A 33 -8.32 1.43 -1.08
C SER A 33 -6.87 1.06 -1.39
N SER A 34 -6.16 0.43 -0.45
CA SER A 34 -4.84 -0.17 -0.64
C SER A 34 -4.87 -1.56 -1.29
N GLY A 35 -6.03 -2.02 -1.77
CA GLY A 35 -6.17 -3.30 -2.46
C GLY A 35 -6.31 -4.51 -1.53
N ILE A 36 -6.35 -4.32 -0.21
CA ILE A 36 -6.56 -5.40 0.75
C ILE A 36 -8.06 -5.72 0.83
N LYS A 37 -8.40 -7.01 0.69
CA LYS A 37 -9.78 -7.49 0.83
C LYS A 37 -10.29 -7.30 2.27
N LEU A 38 -11.57 -6.98 2.40
CA LEU A 38 -12.26 -7.01 3.68
C LEU A 38 -12.53 -8.46 4.11
N ALA A 39 -12.75 -8.66 5.40
CA ALA A 39 -13.13 -9.96 5.96
C ALA A 39 -14.37 -10.55 5.24
N SER A 40 -15.37 -9.73 4.91
CA SER A 40 -16.57 -10.15 4.17
C SER A 40 -16.26 -10.68 2.77
N GLU A 41 -15.27 -10.10 2.08
CA GLU A 41 -14.88 -10.52 0.73
C GLU A 41 -14.06 -11.82 0.76
N MET A 42 -13.15 -11.95 1.74
CA MET A 42 -12.42 -13.19 1.99
C MET A 42 -13.38 -14.33 2.34
N VAL A 43 -14.38 -14.05 3.18
CA VAL A 43 -15.44 -15.02 3.51
C VAL A 43 -16.21 -15.45 2.26
N GLY A 44 -16.62 -14.51 1.39
CA GLY A 44 -17.29 -14.85 0.13
C GLY A 44 -16.45 -15.75 -0.79
N GLU A 45 -15.14 -15.50 -0.86
CA GLU A 45 -14.18 -16.34 -1.58
C GLU A 45 -14.11 -17.76 -0.99
N TRP A 46 -13.96 -17.87 0.33
CA TRP A 46 -13.90 -19.17 1.01
C TRP A 46 -15.20 -19.96 0.90
N VAL A 47 -16.35 -19.31 1.02
CA VAL A 47 -17.66 -19.94 0.80
C VAL A 47 -17.76 -20.48 -0.63
N SER A 48 -17.28 -19.73 -1.62
CA SER A 48 -17.24 -20.19 -3.03
C SER A 48 -16.27 -21.35 -3.26
N ILE A 49 -15.16 -21.41 -2.51
CA ILE A 49 -14.23 -22.54 -2.54
C ILE A 49 -14.86 -23.77 -1.89
N LEU A 50 -15.53 -23.62 -0.75
CA LEU A 50 -16.22 -24.70 -0.04
C LEU A 50 -17.36 -25.25 -0.89
N HIS A 51 -18.15 -24.39 -1.53
CA HIS A 51 -19.21 -24.78 -2.46
C HIS A 51 -18.67 -25.68 -3.59
N ARG A 52 -17.53 -25.31 -4.21
CA ARG A 52 -16.91 -26.12 -5.27
C ARG A 52 -16.35 -27.47 -4.79
N ARG A 53 -16.11 -27.62 -3.49
CA ARG A 53 -15.61 -28.87 -2.88
C ARG A 53 -16.75 -29.75 -2.35
N ALA A 54 -17.94 -29.19 -2.20
CA ALA A 54 -19.10 -29.83 -1.59
C ALA A 54 -19.83 -30.69 -2.64
N PRO A 55 -19.92 -32.02 -2.45
CA PRO A 55 -20.63 -32.90 -3.38
C PRO A 55 -22.13 -32.60 -3.46
N ASP A 56 -22.71 -32.06 -2.39
CA ASP A 56 -24.12 -31.69 -2.23
C ASP A 56 -24.47 -30.31 -2.83
N ALA A 57 -23.46 -29.54 -3.26
CA ALA A 57 -23.64 -28.22 -3.86
C ALA A 57 -23.81 -28.26 -5.39
N GLU A 58 -23.75 -29.43 -6.01
CA GLU A 58 -23.81 -29.58 -7.46
C GLU A 58 -25.18 -29.13 -8.01
N GLY A 59 -25.18 -28.09 -8.85
CA GLY A 59 -26.39 -27.51 -9.44
C GLY A 59 -27.11 -26.47 -8.56
N GLN A 60 -26.59 -26.13 -7.38
CA GLN A 60 -27.13 -25.05 -6.54
C GLN A 60 -26.33 -23.76 -6.72
N ALA A 61 -26.97 -22.62 -6.47
CA ALA A 61 -26.26 -21.34 -6.39
C ALA A 61 -25.60 -21.22 -5.01
N VAL A 62 -24.44 -20.55 -4.97
CA VAL A 62 -23.66 -20.34 -3.73
C VAL A 62 -24.52 -19.70 -2.62
N ALA A 63 -25.39 -18.75 -2.99
CA ALA A 63 -26.26 -18.06 -2.05
C ALA A 63 -27.32 -18.96 -1.40
N ASP A 64 -27.80 -19.97 -2.13
CA ASP A 64 -28.82 -20.90 -1.64
C ASP A 64 -28.20 -22.05 -0.84
N TRP A 65 -26.98 -22.45 -1.20
CA TRP A 65 -26.23 -23.50 -0.51
C TRP A 65 -25.60 -23.00 0.80
N ALA A 66 -25.11 -21.76 0.85
CA ALA A 66 -24.40 -21.22 2.00
C ALA A 66 -25.34 -21.03 3.21
N SER A 67 -25.28 -21.95 4.17
CA SER A 67 -26.09 -21.95 5.38
C SER A 67 -25.24 -22.37 6.58
N ALA A 68 -25.76 -22.12 7.78
CA ALA A 68 -25.13 -22.56 9.02
C ALA A 68 -24.87 -24.07 9.05
N ALA A 69 -25.77 -24.86 8.47
CA ALA A 69 -25.66 -26.32 8.41
C ALA A 69 -24.58 -26.79 7.41
N THR A 70 -24.56 -26.22 6.20
CA THR A 70 -23.62 -26.62 5.14
C THR A 70 -22.20 -26.15 5.42
N LEU A 71 -22.05 -24.94 5.97
CA LEU A 71 -20.77 -24.39 6.37
C LEU A 71 -20.29 -24.96 7.72
N GLY A 72 -21.18 -25.55 8.52
CA GLY A 72 -20.88 -26.03 9.86
C GLY A 72 -20.58 -24.90 10.86
N ILE A 73 -21.24 -23.75 10.68
CA ILE A 73 -21.04 -22.54 11.48
C ILE A 73 -22.41 -22.08 11.97
N ALA A 74 -22.73 -22.37 13.24
CA ALA A 74 -24.07 -22.15 13.80
C ALA A 74 -24.55 -20.69 13.67
N GLU A 75 -23.64 -19.73 13.75
CA GLU A 75 -23.92 -18.28 13.75
C GLU A 75 -23.72 -17.63 12.37
N TYR A 76 -23.65 -18.41 11.29
CA TYR A 76 -23.49 -17.84 9.95
C TYR A 76 -24.71 -17.00 9.55
N ASP A 77 -24.51 -15.69 9.39
CA ASP A 77 -25.50 -14.75 8.85
C ASP A 77 -25.03 -14.23 7.48
N PRO A 78 -25.74 -14.52 6.38
CA PRO A 78 -25.43 -13.97 5.06
C PRO A 78 -25.44 -12.44 5.01
N ARG A 79 -26.13 -11.77 5.94
CA ARG A 79 -26.22 -10.30 6.02
C ARG A 79 -25.01 -9.68 6.74
N ASP A 80 -24.28 -10.46 7.52
CA ASP A 80 -22.99 -10.07 8.10
C ASP A 80 -21.93 -11.18 7.88
N PRO A 81 -21.44 -11.34 6.64
CA PRO A 81 -20.44 -12.36 6.34
C PRO A 81 -19.14 -12.14 7.14
N ALA A 82 -18.82 -10.90 7.53
CA ALA A 82 -17.59 -10.58 8.23
C ALA A 82 -17.54 -11.20 9.64
N ALA A 83 -18.68 -11.35 10.32
CA ALA A 83 -18.75 -12.01 11.62
C ALA A 83 -18.32 -13.49 11.57
N SER A 84 -18.53 -14.14 10.42
CA SER A 84 -18.17 -15.56 10.22
C SER A 84 -16.70 -15.78 9.85
N TYR A 85 -15.90 -14.71 9.75
CA TYR A 85 -14.50 -14.78 9.34
C TYR A 85 -13.67 -15.74 10.21
N PRO A 86 -13.66 -15.66 11.56
CA PRO A 86 -12.80 -16.51 12.38
C PRO A 86 -13.14 -18.00 12.24
N ALA A 87 -14.43 -18.32 12.23
CA ALA A 87 -14.92 -19.70 12.09
C ALA A 87 -14.59 -20.28 10.71
N LEU A 88 -14.74 -19.49 9.63
CA LEU A 88 -14.36 -19.93 8.29
C LEU A 88 -12.84 -20.04 8.11
N TYR A 89 -12.06 -19.13 8.70
CA TYR A 89 -10.60 -19.23 8.66
C TYR A 89 -10.13 -20.54 9.34
N GLN A 90 -10.66 -20.84 10.53
CA GLN A 90 -10.39 -22.10 11.23
C GLN A 90 -10.85 -23.33 10.42
N ARG A 91 -12.00 -23.25 9.74
CA ARG A 91 -12.47 -24.34 8.87
C ARG A 91 -11.57 -24.54 7.64
N MET A 92 -11.06 -23.47 7.05
CA MET A 92 -10.24 -23.52 5.84
C MET A 92 -8.79 -23.95 6.12
N TYR A 93 -8.23 -23.51 7.24
CA TYR A 93 -6.80 -23.60 7.52
C TYR A 93 -6.46 -24.24 8.88
N GLY A 94 -7.46 -24.67 9.67
CA GLY A 94 -7.22 -25.25 11.00
C GLY A 94 -6.39 -26.54 10.98
N THR A 95 -6.40 -27.28 9.86
CA THR A 95 -5.56 -28.48 9.68
C THR A 95 -4.14 -28.15 9.21
N ASP A 96 -3.93 -26.99 8.60
CA ASP A 96 -2.65 -26.55 8.02
C ASP A 96 -2.54 -25.02 8.15
N PRO A 97 -2.08 -24.52 9.32
CA PRO A 97 -1.98 -23.09 9.58
C PRO A 97 -1.07 -22.33 8.60
N ASP A 98 -0.04 -22.99 8.07
CA ASP A 98 0.91 -22.39 7.14
C ASP A 98 0.23 -21.95 5.84
N ARG A 99 -0.80 -22.69 5.38
CA ARG A 99 -1.63 -22.25 4.23
C ARG A 99 -2.43 -20.99 4.52
N GLY A 100 -2.90 -20.83 5.76
CA GLY A 100 -3.61 -19.63 6.19
C GLY A 100 -2.68 -18.41 6.17
N TYR A 101 -1.46 -18.58 6.70
CA TYR A 101 -0.43 -17.53 6.67
C TYR A 101 -0.04 -17.17 5.25
N ALA A 102 0.23 -18.16 4.39
CA ALA A 102 0.54 -17.92 2.98
C ALA A 102 -0.62 -17.23 2.24
N TYR A 103 -1.88 -17.52 2.59
CA TYR A 103 -3.03 -16.82 2.02
C TYR A 103 -3.02 -15.34 2.43
N LEU A 104 -2.87 -15.04 3.72
CA LEU A 104 -2.85 -13.67 4.24
C LEU A 104 -1.66 -12.87 3.69
N GLU A 105 -0.47 -13.47 3.64
CA GLU A 105 0.72 -12.88 3.01
C GLU A 105 0.46 -12.53 1.55
N ASN A 106 -0.09 -13.45 0.76
CA ASN A 106 -0.40 -13.18 -0.64
C ASN A 106 -1.45 -12.08 -0.81
N GLN A 107 -2.44 -11.98 0.09
CA GLN A 107 -3.41 -10.87 0.02
C GLN A 107 -2.76 -9.50 0.31
N MET A 108 -1.66 -9.46 1.06
CA MET A 108 -0.99 -8.23 1.47
C MET A 108 0.28 -7.91 0.67
N ALA A 109 0.81 -8.87 -0.09
CA ALA A 109 2.10 -8.77 -0.77
C ALA A 109 2.19 -7.64 -1.81
N GLN A 110 1.07 -7.26 -2.43
CA GLN A 110 1.01 -6.19 -3.45
C GLN A 110 0.27 -4.95 -2.93
N ALA A 111 -0.04 -4.89 -1.63
CA ALA A 111 -0.76 -3.77 -1.06
C ALA A 111 0.19 -2.58 -0.87
N GLU A 112 -0.16 -1.44 -1.46
CA GLU A 112 0.55 -0.18 -1.25
C GLU A 112 -0.29 0.79 -0.42
N PRO A 113 0.33 1.64 0.42
CA PRO A 113 -0.42 2.60 1.18
C PRO A 113 -1.20 3.58 0.29
N SER A 114 -2.50 3.70 0.57
CA SER A 114 -3.37 4.66 -0.09
C SER A 114 -3.01 6.11 0.27
N TYR A 115 -3.65 7.07 -0.40
CA TYR A 115 -3.42 8.49 -0.13
C TYR A 115 -3.64 8.86 1.35
N GLY A 116 -4.68 8.33 2.00
CA GLY A 116 -4.96 8.62 3.40
C GLY A 116 -3.84 8.21 4.35
N TYR A 117 -3.16 7.09 4.06
CA TYR A 117 -2.03 6.65 4.86
C TYR A 117 -0.81 7.58 4.74
N SER A 118 -0.60 8.18 3.56
CA SER A 118 0.46 9.17 3.37
C SER A 118 0.25 10.42 4.22
N VAL A 119 -1.01 10.88 4.34
CA VAL A 119 -1.37 12.00 5.21
C VAL A 119 -1.26 11.61 6.69
N LEU A 120 -1.78 10.43 7.06
CA LEU A 120 -1.68 9.91 8.42
C LEU A 120 -0.21 9.83 8.90
N ALA A 121 0.69 9.35 8.04
CA ALA A 121 2.11 9.28 8.33
C ALA A 121 2.70 10.67 8.64
N ARG A 122 2.26 11.72 7.94
CA ARG A 122 2.67 13.10 8.19
C ARG A 122 2.11 13.62 9.51
N ILE A 123 0.82 13.39 9.77
CA ILE A 123 0.17 13.76 11.04
C ILE A 123 0.94 13.15 12.22
N MET A 124 1.26 11.86 12.14
CA MET A 124 1.99 11.15 13.19
C MET A 124 3.44 11.62 13.32
N ALA A 125 4.09 11.98 12.21
CA ALA A 125 5.50 12.37 12.21
C ALA A 125 5.72 13.80 12.71
N GLU A 126 4.86 14.74 12.32
CA GLU A 126 5.08 16.18 12.49
C GLU A 126 4.33 16.76 13.69
N HIS A 127 3.26 16.10 14.13
CA HIS A 127 2.41 16.62 15.20
C HIS A 127 2.45 15.74 16.45
N ARG A 128 1.59 16.08 17.41
CA ARG A 128 1.42 15.38 18.69
C ARG A 128 0.44 14.18 18.62
N HIS A 129 -0.13 13.92 17.45
CA HIS A 129 -1.12 12.86 17.21
C HIS A 129 -0.40 11.61 16.70
N ARG A 130 0.33 10.93 17.59
CA ARG A 130 1.39 9.97 17.23
C ARG A 130 0.98 8.51 17.34
N VAL A 131 -0.26 8.22 17.71
CA VAL A 131 -0.70 6.86 18.08
C VAL A 131 -1.67 6.33 17.03
N VAL A 132 -1.36 5.14 16.53
CA VAL A 132 -2.29 4.28 15.81
C VAL A 132 -2.46 2.99 16.59
N ILE A 133 -3.72 2.58 16.78
CA ILE A 133 -4.10 1.26 17.27
C ILE A 133 -4.82 0.59 16.11
N THR A 134 -4.44 -0.63 15.73
CA THR A 134 -5.04 -1.31 14.58
C THR A 134 -5.31 -2.78 14.86
N VAL A 135 -6.42 -3.27 14.33
CA VAL A 135 -6.75 -4.71 14.28
C VAL A 135 -6.26 -5.37 13.00
N ASN A 136 -5.69 -4.59 12.07
CA ASN A 136 -5.19 -5.12 10.81
C ASN A 136 -3.82 -5.77 10.98
N PHE A 137 -3.59 -6.84 10.22
CA PHE A 137 -2.28 -7.50 10.16
C PHE A 137 -1.28 -6.77 9.24
N ASP A 138 -1.78 -5.93 8.32
CA ASP A 138 -0.97 -5.23 7.33
C ASP A 138 0.07 -4.27 7.94
N ASN A 139 1.08 -3.93 7.15
CA ASN A 139 2.16 -3.02 7.55
C ASN A 139 1.98 -1.60 7.01
N LEU A 140 0.82 -1.26 6.44
CA LEU A 140 0.63 -0.02 5.68
C LEU A 140 0.95 1.24 6.47
N VAL A 141 0.63 1.26 7.77
CA VAL A 141 0.96 2.40 8.66
C VAL A 141 2.47 2.55 8.83
N ALA A 142 3.18 1.44 9.07
CA ALA A 142 4.63 1.44 9.28
C ALA A 142 5.39 1.75 7.98
N ASP A 143 4.92 1.18 6.87
CA ASP A 143 5.47 1.42 5.53
C ASP A 143 5.27 2.88 5.13
N SER A 144 4.09 3.45 5.39
CA SER A 144 3.82 4.87 5.11
C SER A 144 4.71 5.81 5.90
N LEU A 145 4.96 5.51 7.17
CA LEU A 145 5.90 6.30 7.97
C LEU A 145 7.33 6.22 7.42
N SER A 146 7.71 5.08 6.83
CA SER A 146 9.02 4.91 6.19
C SER A 146 9.12 5.64 4.85
N ILE A 147 8.05 5.61 4.04
CA ILE A 147 7.99 6.25 2.73
C ILE A 147 7.88 7.79 2.86
N PHE A 148 6.91 8.26 3.64
CA PHE A 148 6.51 9.67 3.67
C PHE A 148 7.10 10.47 4.85
N SER A 149 7.85 9.83 5.76
CA SER A 149 8.44 10.48 6.93
C SER A 149 9.87 9.99 7.21
N ALA A 150 10.64 10.76 7.99
CA ALA A 150 11.98 10.36 8.45
C ALA A 150 11.93 9.68 9.83
N ASN A 151 10.75 9.70 10.46
CA ASN A 151 10.53 9.18 11.80
C ASN A 151 10.08 7.73 11.74
N TYR A 152 10.95 6.84 12.23
CA TYR A 152 10.62 5.42 12.37
C TYR A 152 9.65 5.19 13.53
N PRO A 153 8.52 4.48 13.28
CA PRO A 153 7.59 4.12 14.34
C PRO A 153 8.20 3.11 15.32
N LEU A 154 7.67 3.11 16.54
CA LEU A 154 7.67 1.93 17.38
C LEU A 154 6.48 1.06 16.96
N VAL A 155 6.73 -0.11 16.40
CA VAL A 155 5.69 -1.08 16.04
C VAL A 155 5.58 -2.12 17.15
N CYS A 156 4.50 -2.07 17.92
CA CYS A 156 4.14 -3.08 18.90
C CYS A 156 3.28 -4.15 18.20
N GLY A 157 3.94 -5.04 17.47
CA GLY A 157 3.33 -6.15 16.72
C GLY A 157 3.18 -7.46 17.50
N HIS A 158 3.55 -7.48 18.78
CA HIS A 158 3.44 -8.64 19.67
C HIS A 158 3.15 -8.15 21.08
N GLU A 159 2.38 -8.92 21.87
CA GLU A 159 1.97 -8.54 23.22
C GLU A 159 3.16 -8.32 24.17
N SER A 160 4.26 -9.04 23.97
CA SER A 160 5.52 -8.84 24.70
C SER A 160 6.10 -7.43 24.55
N LEU A 161 5.68 -6.68 23.52
CA LEU A 161 6.09 -5.29 23.29
C LEU A 161 5.14 -4.27 23.94
N ALA A 162 4.02 -4.70 24.54
CA ALA A 162 3.06 -3.81 25.20
C ALA A 162 3.68 -2.90 26.28
N PRO A 163 4.68 -3.32 27.09
CA PRO A 163 5.33 -2.45 28.06
C PRO A 163 6.07 -1.24 27.45
N PHE A 164 6.36 -1.28 26.14
CA PHE A 164 6.99 -0.17 25.42
C PHE A 164 5.97 0.83 24.84
N ALA A 165 4.67 0.47 24.79
CA ALA A 165 3.58 1.33 24.37
C ALA A 165 3.20 2.35 25.47
N ARG A 166 4.12 3.30 25.71
CA ARG A 166 3.95 4.36 26.72
C ARG A 166 3.15 5.54 26.16
N THR A 167 2.65 6.39 27.04
CA THR A 167 1.83 7.55 26.65
C THR A 167 2.64 8.77 26.21
N ASP A 168 3.84 8.95 26.78
CA ASP A 168 4.78 10.02 26.42
C ASP A 168 5.77 9.55 25.35
N LEU A 169 5.32 9.67 24.12
CA LEU A 169 6.00 9.15 22.94
C LEU A 169 6.88 10.22 22.29
N ARG A 170 8.14 9.87 22.04
CA ARG A 170 9.08 10.69 21.24
C ARG A 170 8.97 10.43 19.73
N ARG A 171 8.32 9.33 19.35
CA ARG A 171 8.17 8.85 17.97
C ARG A 171 6.75 8.29 17.74
N PRO A 172 6.30 8.13 16.49
CA PRO A 172 5.06 7.44 16.17
C PRO A 172 4.98 6.05 16.85
N LEU A 173 3.81 5.67 17.35
CA LEU A 173 3.50 4.35 17.90
C LEU A 173 2.43 3.70 17.03
N VAL A 174 2.70 2.47 16.58
CA VAL A 174 1.73 1.60 15.90
C VAL A 174 1.54 0.37 16.77
N LEU A 175 0.37 0.24 17.38
CA LEU A 175 0.01 -0.87 18.27
C LEU A 175 -0.96 -1.80 17.54
N LYS A 176 -0.54 -3.05 17.31
CA LYS A 176 -1.36 -4.07 16.65
C LYS A 176 -2.02 -4.96 17.69
N VAL A 177 -3.33 -5.17 17.56
CA VAL A 177 -4.11 -5.97 18.53
C VAL A 177 -3.90 -7.47 18.35
N HIS A 178 -3.89 -7.97 17.11
CA HIS A 178 -3.90 -9.41 16.78
C HIS A 178 -2.55 -9.99 16.37
N ARG A 179 -1.47 -9.36 16.85
CA ARG A 179 -0.09 -9.55 16.38
C ARG A 179 0.13 -9.17 14.92
N ASP A 180 1.40 -9.09 14.55
CA ASP A 180 1.82 -8.88 13.17
C ASP A 180 1.64 -10.13 12.31
N LEU A 181 1.50 -9.94 11.00
CA LEU A 181 1.40 -11.00 10.01
C LEU A 181 2.57 -12.00 10.12
N LEU A 182 3.77 -11.50 10.39
CA LEU A 182 4.99 -12.31 10.53
C LEU A 182 5.20 -12.88 11.94
N LEU A 183 4.28 -12.61 12.88
CA LEU A 183 4.40 -12.95 14.29
C LEU A 183 3.23 -13.83 14.77
N ASN A 184 2.85 -14.83 13.96
CA ASN A 184 1.79 -15.78 14.28
C ASN A 184 0.43 -15.07 14.49
N PRO A 185 -0.17 -14.53 13.41
CA PRO A 185 -1.34 -13.67 13.47
C PRO A 185 -2.55 -14.40 14.08
N MET A 186 -3.29 -13.69 14.93
CA MET A 186 -4.45 -14.21 15.64
C MET A 186 -5.71 -14.11 14.78
N SER A 187 -6.20 -15.24 14.27
CA SER A 187 -7.37 -15.29 13.37
C SER A 187 -8.43 -16.31 13.77
N THR A 188 -8.19 -17.15 14.80
CA THR A 188 -9.19 -18.13 15.27
C THR A 188 -10.11 -17.53 16.34
N PRO A 189 -11.33 -18.09 16.53
CA PRO A 189 -12.25 -17.63 17.56
C PRO A 189 -11.65 -17.56 18.96
N GLU A 190 -10.84 -18.56 19.33
CA GLU A 190 -10.23 -18.64 20.66
C GLU A 190 -9.18 -17.53 20.87
N GLN A 191 -8.45 -17.18 19.82
CA GLN A 191 -7.43 -16.13 19.87
C GLN A 191 -8.04 -14.72 19.89
N LEU A 192 -9.21 -14.54 19.27
CA LEU A 192 -9.93 -13.26 19.21
C LEU A 192 -10.88 -13.03 20.40
N ALA A 193 -11.08 -14.05 21.25
CA ALA A 193 -11.99 -13.97 22.38
C ALA A 193 -11.45 -13.11 23.53
N THR A 194 -10.14 -13.12 23.78
CA THR A 194 -9.52 -12.42 24.90
C THR A 194 -8.27 -11.66 24.48
N MET A 195 -8.06 -10.50 25.09
CA MET A 195 -6.86 -9.68 24.89
C MET A 195 -5.86 -9.96 26.03
N PRO A 196 -4.55 -10.09 25.74
CA PRO A 196 -3.53 -10.16 26.79
C PRO A 196 -3.58 -8.93 27.71
N ASP A 197 -3.48 -9.15 29.03
CA ASP A 197 -3.64 -8.09 30.04
C ASP A 197 -2.72 -6.89 29.80
N GLY A 198 -1.44 -7.14 29.51
CA GLY A 198 -0.48 -6.07 29.26
C GLY A 198 -0.84 -5.18 28.05
N LEU A 199 -1.49 -5.76 27.03
CA LEU A 199 -1.96 -5.00 25.87
C LEU A 199 -3.22 -4.19 26.20
N ASN A 200 -4.16 -4.80 26.93
CA ASN A 200 -5.36 -4.14 27.42
C ASN A 200 -5.03 -2.93 28.32
N GLU A 201 -4.08 -3.10 29.24
CA GLU A 201 -3.57 -2.03 30.09
C GLU A 201 -2.93 -0.90 29.28
N ALA A 202 -2.11 -1.23 28.27
CA ALA A 202 -1.47 -0.25 27.41
C ALA A 202 -2.49 0.57 26.60
N ILE A 203 -3.47 -0.10 25.97
CA ILE A 203 -4.56 0.57 25.23
C ILE A 203 -5.37 1.45 26.17
N THR A 204 -5.74 0.94 27.34
CA THR A 204 -6.48 1.71 28.36
C THR A 204 -5.70 2.95 28.80
N ALA A 205 -4.39 2.82 29.04
CA ALA A 205 -3.53 3.95 29.42
C ALA A 205 -3.43 5.00 28.30
N LEU A 206 -3.33 4.57 27.04
CA LEU A 206 -3.35 5.46 25.88
C LEU A 206 -4.68 6.21 25.78
N LEU A 207 -5.82 5.51 25.85
CA LEU A 207 -7.15 6.13 25.67
C LEU A 207 -7.58 7.05 26.82
N ARG A 208 -6.91 6.99 27.98
CA ARG A 208 -7.06 8.00 29.05
C ARG A 208 -6.40 9.34 28.72
N GLN A 209 -5.44 9.37 27.80
CA GLN A 209 -4.70 10.58 27.43
C GLN A 209 -4.99 11.04 26.00
N TYR A 210 -5.35 10.11 25.13
CA TYR A 210 -5.62 10.35 23.72
C TYR A 210 -7.10 10.22 23.41
N THR A 211 -7.60 11.13 22.57
CA THR A 211 -8.96 11.12 22.02
C THR A 211 -8.98 10.22 20.78
N PRO A 212 -9.69 9.09 20.78
CA PRO A 212 -9.72 8.19 19.65
C PRO A 212 -10.58 8.74 18.50
N ILE A 213 -10.03 8.61 17.29
CA ILE A 213 -10.72 8.74 16.01
C ILE A 213 -10.76 7.34 15.41
N VAL A 214 -11.93 6.72 15.40
CA VAL A 214 -12.14 5.34 14.92
C VAL A 214 -12.53 5.38 13.46
N LEU A 215 -11.79 4.65 12.60
CA LEU A 215 -11.92 4.67 11.14
C LEU A 215 -11.85 3.26 10.57
N GLY A 216 -12.81 2.92 9.71
CA GLY A 216 -12.81 1.63 9.01
C GLY A 216 -12.96 0.41 9.93
N TYR A 217 -13.40 0.61 11.18
CA TYR A 217 -13.59 -0.44 12.17
C TYR A 217 -15.08 -0.63 12.47
N GLY A 218 -15.58 -1.85 12.21
CA GLY A 218 -17.00 -2.20 12.36
C GLY A 218 -17.40 -2.73 13.74
N GLY A 219 -16.46 -2.90 14.68
CA GLY A 219 -16.74 -3.47 16.00
C GLY A 219 -16.86 -5.00 16.03
N ASN A 220 -16.48 -5.69 14.95
CA ASN A 220 -16.57 -7.15 14.86
C ASN A 220 -15.46 -7.88 15.64
N ASP A 221 -14.38 -7.17 16.02
CA ASP A 221 -13.36 -7.76 16.89
C ASP A 221 -13.81 -7.72 18.36
N ALA A 222 -14.03 -8.90 18.94
CA ALA A 222 -14.51 -9.04 20.31
C ALA A 222 -13.50 -8.53 21.34
N SER A 223 -12.20 -8.73 21.11
CA SER A 223 -11.15 -8.40 22.06
C SER A 223 -11.00 -6.88 22.28
N LEU A 224 -10.90 -6.11 21.19
CA LEU A 224 -10.80 -4.65 21.23
C LEU A 224 -12.12 -4.03 21.68
N MET A 225 -13.27 -4.54 21.22
CA MET A 225 -14.55 -4.04 21.71
C MET A 225 -14.71 -4.26 23.22
N ALA A 226 -14.32 -5.43 23.75
CA ALA A 226 -14.34 -5.69 25.19
C ALA A 226 -13.41 -4.73 25.96
N CYS A 227 -12.23 -4.42 25.41
CA CYS A 227 -11.32 -3.41 25.97
C CYS A 227 -11.97 -2.02 26.01
N LEU A 228 -12.56 -1.56 24.91
CA LEU A 228 -13.27 -0.27 24.82
C LEU A 228 -14.48 -0.23 25.78
N GLU A 229 -15.20 -1.33 25.91
CA GLU A 229 -16.32 -1.48 26.83
C GLU A 229 -15.89 -1.58 28.30
N GLY A 230 -14.66 -2.01 28.58
CA GLY A 230 -14.08 -1.99 29.91
C GLY A 230 -13.72 -0.59 30.42
N LEU A 231 -13.63 0.42 29.53
CA LEU A 231 -13.29 1.78 29.92
C LEU A 231 -14.37 2.41 30.82
N ALA A 232 -13.93 3.09 31.87
CA ALA A 232 -14.82 3.85 32.75
C ALA A 232 -15.60 4.93 31.98
N ARG A 233 -16.81 5.25 32.45
CA ARG A 233 -17.69 6.24 31.82
C ARG A 233 -17.01 7.60 31.73
N ALA A 234 -17.09 8.24 30.55
CA ALA A 234 -16.48 9.53 30.26
C ALA A 234 -14.99 9.65 30.68
N SER A 235 -14.24 8.56 30.58
CA SER A 235 -12.80 8.54 30.90
C SER A 235 -11.92 8.96 29.73
N ILE A 236 -12.46 8.91 28.51
CA ILE A 236 -11.77 9.33 27.30
C ILE A 236 -11.88 10.85 27.17
N PRO A 237 -10.76 11.56 27.07
CA PRO A 237 -10.82 12.99 27.23
C PRO A 237 -11.23 13.64 25.90
N GLY A 238 -12.33 14.40 25.91
CA GLY A 238 -12.97 14.91 24.68
C GLY A 238 -13.84 13.88 23.94
N GLY A 239 -14.11 12.73 24.57
CA GLY A 239 -14.96 11.68 24.02
C GLY A 239 -14.32 10.88 22.88
N VAL A 240 -15.14 10.23 22.07
CA VAL A 240 -14.71 9.41 20.92
C VAL A 240 -15.35 9.91 19.64
N TYR A 241 -14.57 9.97 18.56
CA TYR A 241 -15.10 10.21 17.21
C TYR A 241 -15.16 8.89 16.47
N TRP A 242 -16.36 8.38 16.24
CA TRP A 242 -16.56 7.13 15.53
C TRP A 242 -17.01 7.39 14.10
N CYS A 243 -16.13 7.13 13.16
CA CYS A 243 -16.38 7.37 11.75
C CYS A 243 -17.00 6.14 11.10
N HIS A 244 -18.20 6.29 10.55
CA HIS A 244 -18.89 5.24 9.80
C HIS A 244 -19.10 5.69 8.36
N ARG A 245 -19.23 4.73 7.44
CA ARG A 245 -19.40 5.06 6.03
C ARG A 245 -20.76 5.73 5.80
N GLU A 246 -20.78 6.80 5.02
CA GLU A 246 -22.02 7.43 4.61
C GLU A 246 -22.85 6.48 3.74
N GLY A 247 -24.16 6.39 4.03
CA GLY A 247 -25.07 5.47 3.34
C GLY A 247 -24.96 4.00 3.75
N SER A 248 -24.09 3.64 4.70
CA SER A 248 -24.12 2.30 5.31
C SER A 248 -25.24 2.20 6.36
N ALA A 249 -25.55 0.96 6.77
CA ALA A 249 -26.36 0.73 7.96
C ALA A 249 -25.76 1.44 9.18
N GLU A 250 -26.61 1.82 10.12
CA GLU A 250 -26.16 2.40 11.38
C GLU A 250 -25.22 1.43 12.12
N PRO A 251 -24.21 1.95 12.84
CA PRO A 251 -23.35 1.10 13.64
C PRO A 251 -24.16 0.27 14.66
N PRO A 252 -23.75 -0.97 14.94
CA PRO A 252 -24.40 -1.83 15.94
C PRO A 252 -24.66 -1.11 17.27
N GLU A 253 -25.74 -1.50 17.97
CA GLU A 253 -26.14 -0.91 19.26
C GLU A 253 -25.00 -0.92 20.29
N ARG A 254 -24.16 -1.96 20.25
CA ARG A 254 -22.94 -2.10 21.05
C ARG A 254 -22.00 -0.89 20.91
N ILE A 255 -21.75 -0.46 19.66
CA ILE A 255 -20.93 0.71 19.34
C ILE A 255 -21.63 1.99 19.80
N CYS A 256 -22.92 2.14 19.49
CA CYS A 256 -23.69 3.32 19.88
C CYS A 256 -23.71 3.52 21.40
N SER A 257 -23.86 2.42 22.16
CA SER A 257 -23.82 2.41 23.62
C SER A 257 -22.45 2.84 24.16
N PHE A 258 -21.36 2.35 23.57
CA PHE A 258 -20.00 2.76 23.93
C PHE A 258 -19.78 4.26 23.67
N ILE A 259 -20.17 4.76 22.50
CA ILE A 259 -20.03 6.17 22.12
C ILE A 259 -20.80 7.06 23.11
N ALA A 260 -22.06 6.74 23.40
CA ALA A 260 -22.88 7.49 24.33
C ALA A 260 -22.27 7.52 25.74
N ARG A 261 -21.72 6.39 26.20
CA ARG A 261 -21.06 6.28 27.51
C ARG A 261 -19.77 7.11 27.61
N GLN A 262 -19.11 7.38 26.50
CA GLN A 262 -17.90 8.21 26.44
C GLN A 262 -18.17 9.66 26.02
N ASN A 263 -19.42 10.09 25.89
CA ASN A 263 -19.80 11.41 25.35
C ASN A 263 -19.20 11.66 23.96
N GLY A 264 -19.17 10.63 23.12
CA GLY A 264 -18.63 10.70 21.77
C GLY A 264 -19.63 11.12 20.71
N HIS A 265 -19.15 11.13 19.47
CA HIS A 265 -19.90 11.52 18.29
C HIS A 265 -19.76 10.48 17.18
N LEU A 266 -20.89 10.17 16.55
CA LEU A 266 -20.92 9.52 15.24
C LEU A 266 -20.65 10.55 14.14
N VAL A 267 -19.74 10.19 13.24
CA VAL A 267 -19.31 11.00 12.11
C VAL A 267 -19.50 10.19 10.82
N PRO A 268 -20.45 10.54 9.94
CA PRO A 268 -20.54 9.92 8.63
C PRO A 268 -19.37 10.41 7.77
N VAL A 269 -18.66 9.50 7.11
CA VAL A 269 -17.52 9.79 6.23
C VAL A 269 -17.67 9.06 4.90
N LEU A 270 -17.16 9.65 3.82
CA LEU A 270 -17.12 8.99 2.51
C LEU A 270 -16.18 7.76 2.53
N GLY A 271 -15.05 7.91 3.22
CA GLY A 271 -14.03 6.90 3.34
C GLY A 271 -12.83 7.41 4.16
N PHE A 272 -11.83 6.54 4.31
CA PHE A 272 -10.60 6.86 5.03
C PHE A 272 -9.78 7.93 4.29
N ASP A 273 -9.62 7.79 2.97
CA ASP A 273 -8.79 8.68 2.17
C ASP A 273 -9.37 10.10 2.09
N GLU A 274 -10.69 10.23 1.93
CA GLU A 274 -11.38 11.51 1.84
C GLU A 274 -11.30 12.28 3.17
N LEU A 275 -11.50 11.60 4.30
CA LEU A 275 -11.35 12.24 5.60
C LEU A 275 -9.90 12.69 5.81
N MET A 276 -8.94 11.83 5.51
CA MET A 276 -7.52 12.16 5.65
C MET A 276 -7.12 13.35 4.76
N ALA A 277 -7.62 13.43 3.52
CA ALA A 277 -7.39 14.56 2.64
C ALA A 277 -7.88 15.88 3.26
N LEU A 278 -9.08 15.89 3.85
CA LEU A 278 -9.63 17.06 4.53
C LEU A 278 -8.83 17.46 5.77
N LEU A 279 -8.39 16.48 6.58
CA LEU A 279 -7.52 16.74 7.73
C LEU A 279 -6.17 17.31 7.29
N GLY A 280 -5.56 16.75 6.23
CA GLY A 280 -4.30 17.23 5.69
C GLY A 280 -4.39 18.66 5.17
N GLN A 281 -5.49 19.02 4.52
CA GLN A 281 -5.74 20.39 4.08
C GLN A 281 -5.85 21.36 5.25
N LYS A 282 -6.57 21.00 6.33
CA LYS A 282 -6.70 21.87 7.51
C LYS A 282 -5.40 22.05 8.29
N LEU A 283 -4.51 21.06 8.23
CA LEU A 283 -3.20 21.10 8.86
C LEU A 283 -2.11 21.73 7.99
N ASP A 284 -2.46 22.18 6.77
CA ASP A 284 -1.52 22.75 5.79
C ASP A 284 -0.32 21.83 5.50
N LEU A 285 -0.60 20.52 5.40
CA LEU A 285 0.45 19.53 5.14
C LEU A 285 0.92 19.59 3.69
N THR A 286 2.23 19.53 3.50
CA THR A 286 2.83 19.42 2.16
C THR A 286 2.31 18.17 1.47
N ARG A 287 2.02 18.30 0.17
CA ARG A 287 1.46 17.21 -0.59
C ARG A 287 2.43 16.01 -0.62
N PRO A 288 1.92 14.77 -0.47
CA PRO A 288 2.76 13.57 -0.41
C PRO A 288 3.63 13.34 -1.66
N ASP A 289 3.13 13.67 -2.84
CA ASP A 289 3.82 13.53 -4.13
C ASP A 289 5.12 14.33 -4.20
N GLU A 290 5.09 15.59 -3.74
CA GLU A 290 6.28 16.45 -3.71
C GLU A 290 7.37 15.88 -2.80
N ILE A 291 6.99 15.26 -1.68
CA ILE A 291 7.93 14.70 -0.70
C ILE A 291 8.61 13.47 -1.28
N VAL A 292 7.83 12.57 -1.89
CA VAL A 292 8.37 11.36 -2.50
C VAL A 292 9.36 11.72 -3.60
N LEU A 293 9.00 12.67 -4.47
CA LEU A 293 9.88 13.11 -5.56
C LEU A 293 11.17 13.71 -5.03
N LYS A 294 11.09 14.69 -4.11
CA LYS A 294 12.29 15.32 -3.51
C LYS A 294 13.20 14.31 -2.83
N ARG A 295 12.63 13.32 -2.13
CA ARG A 295 13.40 12.25 -1.47
C ARG A 295 14.05 11.31 -2.47
N ALA A 296 13.32 10.91 -3.50
CA ALA A 296 13.84 10.03 -4.55
C ALA A 296 15.01 10.70 -5.29
N GLU A 297 14.86 11.97 -5.67
CA GLU A 297 15.92 12.78 -6.29
C GLU A 297 17.15 12.91 -5.39
N ALA A 298 16.95 13.31 -4.13
CA ALA A 298 18.05 13.42 -3.16
C ALA A 298 18.76 12.07 -2.94
N ARG A 299 18.00 10.98 -2.90
CA ARG A 299 18.54 9.63 -2.72
C ARG A 299 19.33 9.16 -3.93
N ALA A 300 18.83 9.42 -5.14
CA ALA A 300 19.50 9.08 -6.39
C ALA A 300 20.85 9.81 -6.50
N GLU A 301 20.86 11.11 -6.20
CA GLU A 301 22.08 11.92 -6.20
C GLU A 301 23.09 11.43 -5.15
N GLN A 302 22.63 11.07 -3.96
CA GLN A 302 23.49 10.50 -2.92
C GLN A 302 24.13 9.18 -3.37
N LEU A 303 23.36 8.29 -4.00
CA LEU A 303 23.87 7.01 -4.51
C LEU A 303 24.92 7.20 -5.60
N LYS A 304 24.69 8.15 -6.51
CA LYS A 304 25.67 8.53 -7.55
C LYS A 304 26.98 9.01 -6.93
N GLN A 305 26.91 9.95 -5.99
CA GLN A 305 28.10 10.46 -5.29
C GLN A 305 28.82 9.36 -4.49
N GLN A 306 28.09 8.42 -3.89
CA GLN A 306 28.67 7.27 -3.20
C GLN A 306 29.43 6.35 -4.15
N LEU A 307 28.86 6.07 -5.32
CA LEU A 307 29.51 5.27 -6.36
C LEU A 307 30.79 5.96 -6.85
N ASP A 308 30.75 7.27 -7.14
CA ASP A 308 31.91 8.03 -7.57
C ASP A 308 33.05 7.96 -6.55
N ARG A 309 32.73 8.12 -5.25
CA ARG A 309 33.71 7.97 -4.16
C ARG A 309 34.25 6.55 -4.02
N ILE A 310 33.45 5.52 -4.27
CA ILE A 310 33.90 4.14 -4.26
C ILE A 310 34.86 3.90 -5.43
N THR A 311 34.47 4.31 -6.64
CA THR A 311 35.27 4.19 -7.86
C THR A 311 36.61 4.89 -7.71
N ALA A 312 36.62 6.14 -7.21
CA ALA A 312 37.84 6.90 -6.95
C ALA A 312 38.77 6.18 -5.96
N ARG A 313 38.23 5.65 -4.85
CA ARG A 313 39.03 4.87 -3.88
C ARG A 313 39.59 3.58 -4.48
N MET A 314 38.83 2.91 -5.35
CA MET A 314 39.30 1.72 -6.05
C MET A 314 40.42 2.04 -7.06
N THR A 315 40.28 3.14 -7.82
CA THR A 315 41.33 3.59 -8.75
C THR A 315 42.59 4.03 -8.01
N GLU A 316 42.46 4.79 -6.92
CA GLU A 316 43.60 5.20 -6.09
C GLU A 316 44.33 4.00 -5.49
N ARG A 317 43.59 2.97 -5.03
CA ARG A 317 44.17 1.73 -4.52
C ARG A 317 44.87 0.91 -5.61
N ALA A 318 44.32 0.86 -6.82
CA ALA A 318 44.95 0.21 -7.96
C ALA A 318 46.21 0.95 -8.44
N ALA A 319 46.26 2.27 -8.26
CA ALA A 319 47.41 3.11 -8.61
C ALA A 319 48.55 3.07 -7.58
N LYS A 320 48.31 2.62 -6.34
CA LYS A 320 49.37 2.44 -5.34
C LYS A 320 50.17 1.16 -5.61
N PRO A 321 51.50 1.23 -5.81
CA PRO A 321 52.31 0.03 -6.02
C PRO A 321 52.24 -0.87 -4.79
N ARG A 322 52.02 -2.18 -5.00
CA ARG A 322 52.14 -3.19 -3.93
C ARG A 322 53.56 -3.10 -3.35
N PRO A 323 53.76 -2.97 -2.03
CA PRO A 323 55.08 -3.08 -1.47
C PRO A 323 55.61 -4.47 -1.82
N MET A 324 56.71 -4.51 -2.56
CA MET A 324 57.46 -5.72 -2.82
C MET A 324 57.97 -6.19 -1.46
N ALA A 325 57.30 -7.18 -0.85
CA ALA A 325 57.84 -7.82 0.33
C ALA A 325 59.23 -8.32 -0.08
N ALA A 326 60.26 -7.73 0.52
CA ALA A 326 61.63 -8.16 0.32
C ALA A 326 61.68 -9.65 0.58
N ILE A 327 61.98 -10.44 -0.45
CA ILE A 327 62.30 -11.85 -0.31
C ILE A 327 63.57 -11.86 0.53
N ALA A 328 63.43 -12.08 1.84
CA ALA A 328 64.56 -12.37 2.69
C ALA A 328 65.26 -13.61 2.13
N PRO A 329 66.60 -13.63 2.07
CA PRO A 329 67.33 -14.79 1.54
C PRO A 329 66.97 -16.01 2.37
N ALA A 330 66.70 -17.12 1.68
CA ALA A 330 66.35 -18.39 2.28
C ALA A 330 67.39 -18.78 3.35
N PRO A 331 66.99 -19.16 4.58
CA PRO A 331 67.91 -19.73 5.53
C PRO A 331 68.42 -21.08 5.00
N GLN A 332 69.74 -21.28 5.10
CA GLN A 332 70.42 -22.51 4.69
C GLN A 332 69.84 -23.74 5.41
N ALA A 333 69.82 -24.85 4.67
CA ALA A 333 69.27 -26.13 5.09
C ALA A 333 69.87 -26.66 6.41
N ALA A 334 69.00 -27.08 7.32
CA ALA A 334 69.36 -27.94 8.45
C ALA A 334 68.36 -29.11 8.56
N ALA A 335 68.90 -30.30 8.26
CA ALA A 335 68.56 -31.69 8.62
C ALA A 335 67.12 -32.27 8.39
N PRO A 336 67.01 -33.54 7.91
CA PRO A 336 65.74 -34.20 7.67
C PRO A 336 65.25 -34.93 8.93
N VAL A 337 63.96 -34.81 9.28
CA VAL A 337 63.31 -35.71 10.25
C VAL A 337 61.91 -36.10 9.78
N ALA A 338 61.83 -37.37 9.37
CA ALA A 338 60.74 -38.35 9.36
C ALA A 338 59.26 -37.92 9.14
N ALA A 339 58.64 -38.53 8.12
CA ALA A 339 57.20 -38.83 8.07
C ALA A 339 56.85 -39.93 9.10
N PRO A 340 55.63 -39.95 9.69
CA PRO A 340 54.46 -40.56 9.03
C PRO A 340 53.16 -39.74 9.35
N GLU A 341 51.93 -40.00 8.93
CA GLU A 341 51.23 -41.17 8.39
C GLU A 341 49.90 -40.65 7.79
N SER A 342 49.35 -41.38 6.81
CA SER A 342 48.08 -41.09 6.15
C SER A 342 46.90 -41.76 6.83
N ALA A 343 45.81 -41.01 7.04
CA ALA A 343 44.42 -41.49 7.04
C ALA A 343 43.57 -40.26 6.68
N GLY A 344 42.88 -40.15 5.55
CA GLY A 344 41.99 -41.11 4.89
C GLY A 344 40.60 -40.46 4.93
N PHE A 345 40.09 -39.94 3.82
CA PHE A 345 38.66 -39.68 3.68
C PHE A 345 38.22 -39.74 2.21
N GLU A 346 37.21 -40.56 2.01
CA GLU A 346 36.65 -41.00 0.74
C GLU A 346 35.86 -39.91 0.02
N SER A 347 35.88 -40.02 -1.30
CA SER A 347 35.03 -39.33 -2.26
C SER A 347 33.62 -39.93 -2.29
N VAL A 348 32.59 -39.08 -2.36
CA VAL A 348 31.35 -39.41 -3.08
C VAL A 348 30.93 -38.17 -3.86
N GLY A 349 30.75 -38.34 -5.18
CA GLY A 349 30.48 -37.28 -6.14
C GLY A 349 29.02 -36.85 -6.21
N PHE A 350 28.81 -35.73 -6.92
CA PHE A 350 27.50 -35.39 -7.47
C PHE A 350 27.67 -34.86 -8.90
N GLU A 351 26.93 -35.49 -9.81
CA GLU A 351 26.84 -35.19 -11.24
C GLU A 351 26.12 -33.86 -11.47
N SER A 352 26.65 -33.05 -12.39
CA SER A 352 25.98 -31.89 -12.98
C SER A 352 25.64 -32.22 -14.44
N ASN A 353 24.36 -32.26 -14.77
CA ASN A 353 23.89 -32.43 -16.15
C ASN A 353 23.30 -31.11 -16.66
N ALA A 354 23.88 -30.58 -17.74
CA ALA A 354 23.41 -29.43 -18.51
C ALA A 354 23.05 -29.91 -19.93
N PRO A 355 22.00 -29.38 -20.59
CA PRO A 355 21.67 -29.75 -21.96
C PRO A 355 22.17 -28.71 -22.99
N ASP A 356 22.58 -29.23 -24.15
CA ASP A 356 22.97 -28.51 -25.37
C ASP A 356 21.84 -28.65 -26.45
N PRO A 357 21.75 -27.76 -27.45
CA PRO A 357 20.57 -27.55 -28.32
C PRO A 357 20.70 -28.20 -29.71
N HIS A 358 19.60 -28.40 -30.44
CA HIS A 358 19.60 -28.48 -31.91
C HIS A 358 18.24 -28.13 -32.56
N HIS A 359 18.34 -27.77 -33.84
CA HIS A 359 17.44 -27.03 -34.73
C HIS A 359 16.10 -27.68 -35.22
N HIS A 360 15.17 -26.78 -35.60
CA HIS A 360 14.04 -26.80 -36.57
C HIS A 360 14.12 -27.75 -37.81
N PRO A 361 13.03 -28.05 -38.60
CA PRO A 361 12.05 -27.04 -39.12
C PRO A 361 10.62 -27.45 -39.68
N VAL A 362 9.84 -26.40 -40.08
CA VAL A 362 8.87 -26.24 -41.24
C VAL A 362 7.35 -26.63 -41.20
N ALA A 363 6.52 -25.62 -41.62
CA ALA A 363 5.21 -25.56 -42.36
C ALA A 363 3.88 -26.03 -41.71
N ALA A 364 2.65 -25.56 -42.05
CA ALA A 364 2.08 -24.44 -42.82
C ALA A 364 0.53 -24.41 -42.63
N ASP A 365 -0.09 -23.29 -43.03
CA ASP A 365 -1.48 -23.08 -43.54
C ASP A 365 -2.75 -23.13 -42.65
N GLY A 366 -3.63 -22.14 -42.88
CA GLY A 366 -5.07 -22.19 -42.57
C GLY A 366 -5.75 -20.81 -42.46
N ALA A 367 -6.52 -20.44 -43.49
CA ALA A 367 -7.19 -19.14 -43.70
C ALA A 367 -8.54 -18.94 -42.96
N ALA A 368 -9.00 -17.67 -42.98
CA ALA A 368 -10.20 -17.00 -42.43
C ALA A 368 -11.57 -17.51 -42.97
N PRO A 369 -12.73 -16.77 -42.95
CA PRO A 369 -13.20 -15.53 -42.25
C PRO A 369 -14.68 -15.58 -41.72
N VAL A 370 -15.30 -14.45 -41.28
CA VAL A 370 -16.59 -13.85 -41.78
C VAL A 370 -17.43 -13.00 -40.76
N SER A 371 -17.70 -11.74 -41.20
CA SER A 371 -18.86 -10.79 -41.15
C SER A 371 -19.56 -10.21 -39.89
N ASP A 372 -19.58 -8.86 -39.86
CA ASP A 372 -20.68 -7.86 -39.84
C ASP A 372 -22.03 -8.10 -39.11
N ARG A 373 -22.47 -7.08 -38.34
CA ARG A 373 -23.59 -6.17 -38.72
C ARG A 373 -23.93 -5.09 -37.67
N ASP A 374 -24.43 -3.97 -38.22
CA ASP A 374 -24.87 -2.68 -37.66
C ASP A 374 -26.06 -2.69 -36.68
N ALA A 375 -26.18 -1.65 -35.83
CA ALA A 375 -27.38 -0.79 -35.67
C ALA A 375 -27.17 0.38 -34.67
N ALA A 376 -27.83 1.51 -34.94
CA ALA A 376 -27.61 2.88 -34.46
C ALA A 376 -28.45 3.31 -33.19
N PRO A 377 -28.77 4.61 -32.91
CA PRO A 377 -28.12 5.41 -31.86
C PRO A 377 -29.11 6.05 -30.83
N GLY A 378 -28.58 6.72 -29.79
CA GLY A 378 -29.35 7.70 -29.01
C GLY A 378 -28.73 8.09 -27.68
N GLY A 379 -28.21 9.32 -27.54
CA GLY A 379 -27.83 9.87 -26.23
C GLY A 379 -26.80 11.02 -26.16
N SER A 380 -26.26 11.51 -27.29
CA SER A 380 -25.06 12.39 -27.24
C SER A 380 -25.30 13.87 -26.97
N GLN A 381 -26.51 14.42 -27.11
CA GLN A 381 -26.68 15.88 -27.17
C GLN A 381 -26.60 16.65 -25.85
N ARG A 382 -26.45 15.99 -24.69
CA ARG A 382 -26.40 16.67 -23.37
C ARG A 382 -25.00 16.76 -22.75
N LEU A 383 -24.01 16.07 -23.34
CA LEU A 383 -22.62 16.08 -22.88
C LEU A 383 -21.80 17.19 -23.58
N ASP A 384 -22.17 17.54 -24.82
CA ASP A 384 -21.43 18.52 -25.63
C ASP A 384 -21.52 19.97 -25.10
N GLU A 385 -22.61 20.35 -24.41
CA GLU A 385 -22.78 21.70 -23.86
C GLU A 385 -21.93 21.94 -22.59
N LEU A 386 -21.67 20.90 -21.79
CA LEU A 386 -20.85 21.00 -20.57
C LEU A 386 -19.36 21.04 -20.91
N ASP A 387 -18.93 20.30 -21.95
CA ASP A 387 -17.56 20.36 -22.46
C ASP A 387 -17.28 21.68 -23.18
N ALA A 388 -18.25 22.27 -23.88
CA ALA A 388 -18.11 23.59 -24.50
C ALA A 388 -17.98 24.73 -23.46
N VAL A 389 -18.67 24.63 -22.32
CA VAL A 389 -18.53 25.57 -21.19
C VAL A 389 -17.19 25.39 -20.48
N ALA A 390 -16.75 24.14 -20.27
CA ALA A 390 -15.44 23.82 -19.70
C ALA A 390 -14.27 24.27 -20.59
N HIS A 391 -14.43 24.21 -21.92
CA HIS A 391 -13.45 24.70 -22.88
C HIS A 391 -13.42 26.24 -22.93
N SER A 392 -14.58 26.89 -22.90
CA SER A 392 -14.69 28.36 -22.90
C SER A 392 -14.13 28.99 -21.61
N LEU A 393 -14.24 28.31 -20.47
CA LEU A 393 -13.66 28.73 -19.19
C LEU A 393 -12.12 28.62 -19.17
N ARG A 394 -11.53 27.68 -19.92
CA ARG A 394 -10.07 27.51 -20.03
C ARG A 394 -9.40 28.58 -20.90
N PHE A 395 -10.11 29.12 -21.90
CA PHE A 395 -9.59 30.20 -22.75
C PHE A 395 -9.80 31.61 -22.17
N ALA A 396 -10.77 31.81 -21.26
CA ALA A 396 -11.01 33.10 -20.62
C ALA A 396 -9.96 33.47 -19.55
N GLN A 397 -9.18 32.50 -19.07
CA GLN A 397 -8.07 32.72 -18.14
C GLN A 397 -6.75 32.61 -18.91
N GLY A 398 -6.32 33.73 -19.49
CA GLY A 398 -5.05 33.87 -20.19
C GLY A 398 -3.85 33.56 -19.29
N LYS A 399 -3.47 32.28 -19.22
CA LYS A 399 -2.17 31.81 -18.75
C LYS A 399 -1.66 30.81 -19.78
N THR A 400 -0.74 31.27 -20.62
CA THR A 400 0.23 30.39 -21.26
C THR A 400 0.90 29.56 -20.16
N GLU A 401 0.68 28.25 -20.10
CA GLU A 401 1.29 27.35 -19.10
C GLU A 401 2.82 27.39 -19.25
N PRO A 402 3.57 27.99 -18.30
CA PRO A 402 4.99 27.75 -18.19
C PRO A 402 5.19 26.47 -17.37
N ASP A 403 6.18 25.66 -17.73
CA ASP A 403 6.68 24.50 -16.96
C ASP A 403 6.01 23.14 -17.17
N LYS A 404 5.35 22.90 -18.31
CA LYS A 404 5.04 21.53 -18.71
C LYS A 404 6.30 20.81 -19.20
N ALA A 405 6.81 19.88 -18.40
CA ALA A 405 8.01 19.09 -18.69
C ALA A 405 7.81 18.18 -19.92
N TRP A 406 8.91 17.82 -20.60
CA TRP A 406 8.89 17.06 -21.86
C TRP A 406 8.11 15.73 -21.76
N TRP A 407 8.18 15.04 -20.62
CA TRP A 407 7.51 13.76 -20.41
C TRP A 407 5.99 13.91 -20.20
N GLN A 408 5.51 15.07 -19.75
CA GLN A 408 4.08 15.36 -19.63
C GLN A 408 3.46 15.55 -21.02
N TRP A 409 4.18 16.24 -21.91
CA TRP A 409 3.84 16.33 -23.32
C TRP A 409 3.84 14.96 -24.00
N GLU A 410 4.86 14.14 -23.74
CA GLU A 410 4.92 12.77 -24.28
C GLU A 410 3.73 11.93 -23.84
N ARG A 411 3.39 11.96 -22.55
CA ARG A 411 2.28 11.17 -22.02
C ARG A 411 0.95 11.55 -22.67
N GLU A 412 0.71 12.84 -22.89
CA GLU A 412 -0.50 13.31 -23.57
C GLU A 412 -0.51 12.91 -25.05
N ALA A 413 0.60 13.13 -25.76
CA ALA A 413 0.73 12.73 -27.16
C ALA A 413 0.59 11.20 -27.33
N ALA A 414 1.15 10.39 -26.42
CA ALA A 414 1.04 8.94 -26.45
C ALA A 414 -0.38 8.43 -26.14
N SER A 415 -1.14 9.18 -25.34
CA SER A 415 -2.53 8.85 -25.00
C SER A 415 -3.55 9.27 -26.06
N GLU A 416 -3.16 10.08 -27.04
CA GLU A 416 -4.05 10.57 -28.10
C GLU A 416 -4.15 9.55 -29.25
N PRO A 417 -5.32 8.91 -29.45
CA PRO A 417 -5.51 7.92 -30.50
C PRO A 417 -5.55 8.53 -31.91
N ASP A 418 -5.98 9.79 -32.05
CA ASP A 418 -6.08 10.46 -33.35
C ASP A 418 -4.69 10.94 -33.83
N PRO A 419 -4.20 10.46 -35.00
CA PRO A 419 -2.90 10.87 -35.53
C PRO A 419 -2.76 12.37 -35.82
N ASP A 420 -3.82 13.07 -36.20
CA ASP A 420 -3.83 14.52 -36.49
C ASP A 420 -3.74 15.33 -35.20
N ARG A 421 -4.49 14.94 -34.17
CA ARG A 421 -4.41 15.59 -32.85
C ARG A 421 -3.07 15.32 -32.17
N ARG A 422 -2.56 14.09 -32.29
CA ARG A 422 -1.23 13.71 -31.78
C ARG A 422 -0.10 14.47 -32.46
N ASP A 423 -0.18 14.72 -33.77
CA ASP A 423 0.80 15.56 -34.49
C ASP A 423 0.78 17.00 -33.97
N ALA A 424 -0.42 17.57 -33.77
CA ALA A 424 -0.57 18.91 -33.19
C ALA A 424 0.02 19.01 -31.77
N LEU A 425 -0.17 17.98 -30.95
CA LEU A 425 0.40 17.90 -29.60
C LEU A 425 1.93 17.88 -29.63
N TYR A 426 2.56 17.09 -30.51
CA TYR A 426 4.01 17.08 -30.65
C TYR A 426 4.58 18.41 -31.15
N ARG A 427 3.89 19.09 -32.07
CA ARG A 427 4.30 20.44 -32.52
C ARG A 427 4.19 21.47 -31.40
N ALA A 428 3.12 21.41 -30.60
CA ALA A 428 2.97 22.27 -29.42
C ALA A 428 4.05 21.98 -28.37
N ALA A 429 4.37 20.71 -28.14
CA ALA A 429 5.43 20.28 -27.23
C ALA A 429 6.81 20.81 -27.66
N LEU A 430 7.12 20.78 -28.96
CA LEU A 430 8.38 21.31 -29.50
C LEU A 430 8.41 22.84 -29.58
N ALA A 431 7.27 23.52 -29.54
CA ALA A 431 7.21 24.97 -29.37
C ALA A 431 7.50 25.37 -27.91
N ALA A 432 7.02 24.57 -26.95
CA ALA A 432 7.21 24.81 -25.51
C ALA A 432 8.60 24.36 -25.00
N VAL A 433 9.11 23.23 -25.49
CA VAL A 433 10.40 22.64 -25.09
C VAL A 433 11.24 22.31 -26.34
N PRO A 434 11.75 23.33 -27.06
CA PRO A 434 12.35 23.17 -28.39
C PRO A 434 13.69 22.41 -28.42
N THR A 435 14.32 22.20 -27.26
CA THR A 435 15.66 21.60 -27.12
C THR A 435 15.66 20.24 -26.43
N SER A 436 14.49 19.61 -26.19
CA SER A 436 14.45 18.25 -25.61
C SER A 436 14.80 17.19 -26.66
N PRO A 437 15.92 16.46 -26.50
CA PRO A 437 16.27 15.37 -27.41
C PRO A 437 15.24 14.24 -27.38
N GLU A 438 14.61 14.00 -26.24
CA GLU A 438 13.60 12.95 -26.06
C GLU A 438 12.33 13.24 -26.87
N LEU A 439 11.80 14.47 -26.81
CA LEU A 439 10.63 14.86 -27.60
C LEU A 439 10.92 14.87 -29.11
N LEU A 440 12.10 15.33 -29.51
CA LEU A 440 12.51 15.32 -30.91
C LEU A 440 12.60 13.88 -31.45
N ASN A 441 13.18 12.96 -30.67
CA ASN A 441 13.28 11.55 -31.02
C ASN A 441 11.92 10.84 -31.05
N ASN A 442 11.04 11.11 -30.08
CA ASN A 442 9.70 10.51 -30.03
C ASN A 442 8.81 11.02 -31.16
N TYR A 443 8.87 12.32 -31.48
CA TYR A 443 8.15 12.88 -32.61
C TYR A 443 8.63 12.30 -33.95
N ALA A 444 9.96 12.18 -34.14
CA ALA A 444 10.52 11.53 -35.33
C ALA A 444 10.09 10.06 -35.47
N ASN A 445 10.01 9.33 -34.35
CA ASN A 445 9.47 7.97 -34.32
C ASN A 445 7.99 7.90 -34.71
N PHE A 446 7.17 8.84 -34.22
CA PHE A 446 5.76 8.96 -34.60
C PHE A 446 5.61 9.24 -36.11
N LEU A 447 6.36 10.19 -36.65
CA LEU A 447 6.36 10.51 -38.09
C LEU A 447 6.76 9.31 -38.95
N THR A 448 7.79 8.56 -38.52
CA THR A 448 8.26 7.36 -39.21
C THR A 448 7.25 6.21 -39.16
N LYS A 449 6.73 5.90 -37.96
CA LYS A 449 5.96 4.67 -37.74
C LYS A 449 4.50 4.82 -38.14
N ILE A 450 3.89 5.99 -37.86
CA ILE A 450 2.47 6.25 -38.07
C ILE A 450 2.23 7.03 -39.35
N ARG A 451 2.91 8.16 -39.55
CA ARG A 451 2.70 9.03 -40.74
C ARG A 451 3.41 8.54 -42.00
N LYS A 452 4.42 7.67 -41.85
CA LYS A 452 5.30 7.21 -42.95
C LYS A 452 6.01 8.38 -43.66
N ASP A 453 6.25 9.47 -42.93
CA ASP A 453 6.98 10.64 -43.42
C ASP A 453 8.42 10.58 -42.91
N HIS A 454 9.27 9.96 -43.72
CA HIS A 454 10.68 9.70 -43.37
C HIS A 454 11.55 10.95 -43.51
N ASP A 455 11.22 11.86 -44.44
CA ASP A 455 11.97 13.08 -44.69
C ASP A 455 11.79 14.10 -43.55
N ALA A 456 10.55 14.24 -43.07
CA ALA A 456 10.27 15.06 -41.88
C ALA A 456 10.92 14.47 -40.62
N ALA A 457 10.88 13.13 -40.46
CA ALA A 457 11.51 12.46 -39.32
C ALA A 457 13.04 12.66 -39.27
N GLU A 458 13.72 12.60 -40.41
CA GLU A 458 15.18 12.82 -40.48
C GLU A 458 15.58 14.22 -39.98
N THR A 459 14.77 15.22 -40.28
CA THR A 459 15.00 16.61 -39.80
C THR A 459 14.96 16.69 -38.28
N HIS A 460 14.05 15.96 -37.65
CA HIS A 460 13.93 15.92 -36.19
C HIS A 460 15.02 15.07 -35.52
N TYR A 461 15.42 13.94 -36.12
CA TYR A 461 16.57 13.16 -35.63
C TYR A 461 17.87 13.96 -35.65
N ARG A 462 18.12 14.73 -36.73
CA ARG A 462 19.32 15.58 -36.82
C ARG A 462 19.32 16.73 -35.82
N ARG A 463 18.15 17.20 -35.37
CA ARG A 463 18.04 18.20 -34.28
C ARG A 463 18.20 17.60 -32.88
N ALA A 464 18.03 16.29 -32.73
CA ALA A 464 18.16 15.59 -31.45
C ALA A 464 19.60 15.20 -31.11
N LEU A 465 20.47 15.13 -32.12
CA LEU A 465 21.93 14.99 -32.01
C LEU A 465 22.59 16.35 -31.77
#